data_AF-A0A937P8M1-F1
#
_entry.id   AF-A0A937P8M1-F1
#
_cell.length_a   1.000
_cell.length_b   1.000
_cell.length_c   1.000
_cell.angle_alpha   90.00
_cell.angle_beta   90.00
_cell.angle_gamma   90.00
#
_symmetry.space_group_name_H-M   'P 1'
#
loop_
_entity.id
_entity.type
_entity.pdbx_description
1 polymer ?
#
loop_
_entity_poly.entity_id
_entity_poly.type
_entity_poly.pdbx_seq_one_letter_code
_entity_poly.pdbx_strand_id
1 'polypeptide(L)'
;MRIFCLGNSKNAGHDCEMKFKHRQFCSLIVVLLITILVLTGCAGNSIREKDHKPNIILIYLDDVGYGDFACYGGDSIQTNRLDKMAAEGILFTDFYAATAMCTPSRAALLTGCYPKRIGMSYFTNRINHVLLHG
;
A
#
# COMPACT_ATOMS: atom_id res chain seq x y z
N MET A 1 -52.07 -14.57 -33.24
CA MET A 1 -52.12 -14.10 -34.64
C MET A 1 -51.98 -15.33 -35.55
N ARG A 2 -52.97 -15.58 -36.41
CA ARG A 2 -53.12 -16.77 -37.27
C ARG A 2 -52.05 -16.81 -38.39
N ILE A 3 -51.36 -17.95 -38.56
CA ILE A 3 -51.47 -18.99 -39.63
C ILE A 3 -50.94 -18.57 -41.03
N PHE A 4 -49.93 -19.30 -41.54
CA PHE A 4 -50.03 -20.17 -42.72
C PHE A 4 -48.77 -21.04 -42.90
N CYS A 5 -48.96 -22.36 -43.02
CA CYS A 5 -48.03 -23.26 -43.70
C CYS A 5 -48.85 -24.02 -44.73
N LEU A 6 -48.51 -23.85 -46.01
CA LEU A 6 -49.01 -24.64 -47.13
C LEU A 6 -48.19 -25.94 -47.20
N GLY A 7 -48.86 -27.07 -47.44
CA GLY A 7 -48.16 -28.27 -47.88
C GLY A 7 -48.89 -29.58 -47.57
N ASN A 8 -49.78 -29.96 -48.49
CA ASN A 8 -50.43 -31.26 -48.57
C ASN A 8 -49.42 -32.33 -49.03
N SER A 9 -49.26 -33.45 -48.32
CA SER A 9 -48.92 -34.74 -48.96
C SER A 9 -49.28 -35.89 -48.05
N LYS A 10 -49.83 -36.93 -48.67
CA LYS A 10 -50.61 -38.01 -48.06
C LYS A 10 -49.72 -39.20 -47.68
N ASN A 11 -50.22 -39.94 -46.68
CA ASN A 11 -50.13 -41.38 -46.46
C ASN A 11 -49.05 -41.97 -45.53
N ALA A 12 -49.62 -42.83 -44.67
CA ALA A 12 -49.11 -44.06 -44.09
C ALA A 12 -48.06 -43.95 -42.99
N GLY A 13 -48.49 -44.34 -41.80
CA GLY A 13 -47.70 -44.28 -40.58
C GLY A 13 -46.60 -45.31 -40.54
N HIS A 14 -45.58 -44.96 -39.77
CA HIS A 14 -44.70 -45.86 -39.04
C HIS A 14 -44.21 -45.06 -37.83
N ASP A 15 -44.47 -45.59 -36.64
CA ASP A 15 -43.78 -45.35 -35.38
C ASP A 15 -43.23 -43.93 -35.14
N CYS A 16 -44.04 -43.07 -34.50
CA CYS A 16 -43.52 -41.85 -33.87
C CYS A 16 -42.86 -42.22 -32.53
N GLU A 17 -41.71 -42.88 -32.62
CA GLU A 17 -40.79 -43.00 -31.50
C GLU A 17 -40.36 -41.58 -31.12
N MET A 18 -40.81 -41.10 -29.96
CA MET A 18 -40.37 -39.81 -29.41
C MET A 18 -38.87 -39.89 -29.12
N LYS A 19 -38.02 -39.61 -30.12
CA LYS A 19 -36.59 -39.36 -29.92
C LYS A 19 -36.43 -38.00 -29.26
N PHE A 20 -36.72 -37.99 -27.95
CA PHE A 20 -36.45 -36.91 -27.03
C PHE A 20 -34.97 -36.52 -27.19
N LYS A 21 -34.75 -35.33 -27.74
CA LYS A 21 -33.47 -34.85 -28.29
C LYS A 21 -32.48 -34.56 -27.16
N HIS A 22 -31.96 -35.62 -26.54
CA HIS A 22 -31.09 -35.64 -25.36
C HIS A 22 -29.81 -34.79 -25.54
N ARG A 23 -29.35 -34.58 -26.79
CA ARG A 23 -28.20 -33.72 -27.12
C ARG A 23 -28.47 -32.21 -26.98
N GLN A 24 -29.71 -31.75 -27.09
CA GLN A 24 -30.03 -30.31 -26.99
C GLN A 24 -30.19 -29.85 -25.53
N PHE A 25 -30.73 -30.74 -24.68
CA PHE A 25 -30.90 -30.47 -23.24
C PHE A 25 -29.56 -30.37 -22.49
N CYS A 26 -28.59 -31.24 -22.79
CA CYS A 26 -27.25 -31.16 -22.20
C CYS A 26 -26.53 -29.86 -22.57
N SER A 27 -26.69 -29.38 -23.81
CA SER A 27 -26.06 -28.14 -24.25
C SER A 27 -26.63 -26.89 -23.56
N LEU A 28 -27.93 -26.86 -23.27
CA LEU A 28 -28.58 -25.74 -22.59
C LEU A 28 -28.22 -25.67 -21.10
N ILE A 29 -28.09 -26.82 -20.43
CA ILE A 29 -27.68 -26.91 -19.03
C ILE A 29 -26.23 -26.43 -18.86
N VAL A 30 -25.33 -26.81 -19.78
CA VAL A 30 -23.93 -26.37 -19.75
C VAL A 30 -23.82 -24.85 -19.94
N VAL A 31 -24.59 -24.27 -20.89
CA VAL A 31 -24.61 -22.81 -21.10
C VAL A 31 -25.17 -22.07 -19.88
N LEU A 32 -26.21 -22.61 -19.24
CA LEU A 32 -26.80 -22.04 -18.03
C LEU A 32 -25.85 -22.08 -16.83
N LEU A 33 -25.09 -23.17 -16.67
CA LEU A 33 -24.09 -23.28 -15.60
C LEU A 33 -22.92 -22.31 -15.82
N ILE A 34 -22.49 -22.12 -17.06
CA ILE A 34 -21.43 -21.17 -17.40
C ILE A 34 -21.89 -19.72 -17.14
N THR A 35 -23.12 -19.37 -17.50
CA THR A 35 -23.64 -18.01 -17.22
C THR A 35 -23.79 -17.74 -15.73
N ILE A 36 -24.25 -18.71 -14.94
CA ILE A 36 -24.32 -18.60 -13.48
C ILE A 36 -22.93 -18.44 -12.87
N LEU A 37 -21.94 -19.20 -13.34
CA LEU A 37 -20.55 -19.10 -12.86
C LEU A 37 -19.95 -17.71 -13.14
N VAL A 38 -20.19 -17.16 -14.33
CA VAL A 38 -19.72 -15.82 -14.72
C VAL A 38 -20.42 -14.72 -13.90
N LEU A 39 -21.72 -14.85 -13.63
CA LEU A 39 -22.48 -13.91 -12.81
C LEU A 39 -22.03 -13.92 -11.34
N THR A 40 -21.66 -15.08 -10.82
CA THR A 40 -21.22 -15.23 -9.42
C THR A 40 -19.79 -14.74 -9.21
N GLY A 41 -18.92 -14.80 -10.24
CA GLY A 41 -17.54 -14.30 -10.18
C GLY A 41 -17.39 -12.78 -10.15
N CYS A 42 -18.40 -12.03 -10.61
CA CYS A 42 -18.41 -10.56 -10.58
C CYS A 42 -18.97 -9.95 -9.30
N ALA A 43 -19.53 -10.77 -8.40
CA ALA A 43 -19.83 -10.36 -7.02
C ALA A 43 -18.53 -10.35 -6.22
N GLY A 44 -17.64 -9.41 -6.58
CA GLY A 44 -16.43 -9.15 -5.82
C GLY A 44 -16.81 -8.81 -4.40
N ASN A 45 -16.41 -9.66 -3.45
CA ASN A 45 -16.39 -9.32 -2.04
C ASN A 45 -15.58 -8.02 -1.91
N SER A 46 -16.26 -6.88 -1.73
CA SER A 46 -15.59 -5.69 -1.23
C SER A 46 -15.27 -5.97 0.23
N ILE A 47 -14.14 -6.62 0.46
CA ILE A 47 -13.49 -6.59 1.76
C ILE A 47 -13.19 -5.11 1.97
N ARG A 48 -14.04 -4.43 2.74
CA ARG A 48 -13.68 -3.15 3.34
C ARG A 48 -12.45 -3.43 4.18
N GLU A 49 -11.27 -3.20 3.61
CA GLU A 49 -10.09 -2.99 4.43
C GLU A 49 -10.48 -1.88 5.40
N LYS A 50 -10.47 -2.21 6.68
CA LYS A 50 -10.44 -1.17 7.70
C LYS A 50 -9.19 -0.37 7.40
N ASP A 51 -9.38 0.90 7.05
CA ASP A 51 -8.31 1.88 6.83
C ASP A 51 -7.58 2.08 8.16
N HIS A 52 -6.73 1.11 8.50
CA HIS A 52 -5.88 1.10 9.68
C HIS A 52 -4.69 1.98 9.36
N LYS A 53 -4.88 3.30 9.47
CA LYS A 53 -3.78 4.26 9.37
C LYS A 53 -2.74 3.90 10.42
N PRO A 54 -1.47 3.71 10.03
CA PRO A 54 -0.42 3.37 10.98
C PRO A 54 -0.19 4.54 11.94
N ASN A 55 0.11 4.21 13.19
CA ASN A 55 0.60 5.20 14.13
C ASN A 55 2.09 5.43 13.85
N ILE A 56 2.49 6.68 13.66
CA ILE A 56 3.88 7.05 13.42
C ILE A 56 4.45 7.63 14.72
N ILE A 57 5.49 6.98 15.26
CA ILE A 57 6.24 7.45 16.42
C ILE A 57 7.63 7.85 15.94
N LEU A 58 7.98 9.12 16.10
CA LEU A 58 9.30 9.66 15.75
C LEU A 58 10.13 9.81 17.03
N ILE A 59 11.19 9.00 17.14
CA ILE A 59 12.20 9.12 18.20
C ILE A 59 13.42 9.81 17.59
N TYR A 60 13.75 11.00 18.10
CA TYR A 60 14.86 11.81 17.62
C TYR A 60 15.78 12.17 18.78
N LEU A 61 17.05 11.75 18.68
CA LEU A 61 18.03 11.86 19.76
C LEU A 61 18.94 13.07 19.52
N ASP A 62 19.35 13.73 20.61
CA ASP A 62 20.28 14.89 20.56
C ASP A 62 21.71 14.42 20.86
N ASP A 63 22.69 15.05 20.23
CA ASP A 63 24.13 14.82 20.43
C ASP A 63 24.62 13.36 20.33
N VAL A 64 23.98 12.54 19.48
CA VAL A 64 24.42 11.16 19.21
C VAL A 64 25.37 11.09 18.02
N GLY A 65 26.47 10.36 18.17
CA GLY A 65 27.43 10.02 17.14
C GLY A 65 27.09 8.70 16.43
N TYR A 66 27.68 8.51 15.25
CA TYR A 66 27.46 7.29 14.44
C TYR A 66 27.88 6.00 15.18
N GLY A 67 29.01 6.05 15.89
CA GLY A 67 29.56 4.90 16.61
C GLY A 67 29.00 4.70 18.02
N ASP A 68 27.93 5.40 18.40
CA ASP A 68 27.38 5.28 19.76
C ASP A 68 26.46 4.06 19.93
N PHE A 69 25.97 3.47 18.83
CA PHE A 69 25.08 2.31 18.86
C PHE A 69 25.78 1.05 18.37
N ALA A 70 25.49 -0.08 19.03
CA ALA A 70 26.04 -1.38 18.66
C ALA A 70 25.64 -1.82 17.24
N CYS A 71 24.43 -1.47 16.80
CA CYS A 71 23.98 -1.73 15.43
C CYS A 71 24.83 -1.03 14.33
N TYR A 72 25.61 0.00 14.67
CA TYR A 72 26.57 0.64 13.75
C TYR A 72 28.03 0.23 14.01
N GLY A 73 28.27 -0.78 14.85
CA GLY A 73 29.61 -1.26 15.20
C GLY A 73 30.26 -0.54 16.39
N GLY A 74 29.48 0.22 17.18
CA GLY A 74 29.94 0.81 18.43
C GLY A 74 29.98 -0.18 19.58
N ASP A 75 31.04 -0.17 20.39
CA ASP A 75 31.16 -1.06 21.56
C ASP A 75 31.01 -0.33 22.91
N SER A 76 30.71 0.97 22.88
CA SER A 76 30.72 1.83 24.07
C SER A 76 29.48 1.66 24.97
N ILE A 77 28.30 1.40 24.38
CA ILE A 77 27.02 1.37 25.09
C ILE A 77 26.19 0.16 24.60
N GLN A 78 25.59 -0.56 25.55
CA GLN A 78 24.64 -1.63 25.21
C GLN A 78 23.26 -1.08 24.88
N THR A 79 22.80 -1.26 23.64
CA THR A 79 21.56 -0.69 23.12
C THR A 79 20.54 -1.73 22.67
N ASN A 80 20.39 -2.81 23.44
CA ASN A 80 19.60 -4.01 23.12
C ASN A 80 18.22 -3.76 22.50
N ARG A 81 17.48 -2.72 22.93
CA ARG A 81 16.16 -2.38 22.38
C ARG A 81 16.25 -1.76 20.99
N LEU A 82 17.21 -0.85 20.78
CA LEU A 82 17.45 -0.23 19.48
C LEU A 82 18.05 -1.23 18.50
N ASP A 83 18.95 -2.10 18.96
CA ASP A 83 19.55 -3.15 18.12
C ASP A 83 18.48 -4.14 17.64
N LYS A 84 17.55 -4.51 18.52
CA LYS A 84 16.38 -5.31 18.14
C LYS A 84 15.50 -4.59 17.11
N MET A 85 15.22 -3.30 17.31
CA MET A 85 14.46 -2.50 16.34
C MET A 85 15.17 -2.40 14.97
N ALA A 86 16.49 -2.31 14.97
CA ALA A 86 17.29 -2.31 13.74
C ALA A 86 17.23 -3.67 13.01
N ALA A 87 17.28 -4.77 13.76
CA ALA A 87 17.19 -6.13 13.20
C ALA A 87 15.80 -6.50 12.67
N GLU A 88 14.73 -6.00 13.32
CA GLU A 88 13.34 -6.22 12.87
C GLU A 88 12.90 -5.22 11.79
N GLY A 89 13.64 -4.13 11.62
CA GLY A 89 13.29 -3.02 10.74
C GLY A 89 14.29 -2.79 9.61
N ILE A 90 14.44 -1.51 9.25
CA ILE A 90 15.42 -1.05 8.25
C ILE A 90 16.43 -0.16 8.96
N LEU A 91 17.71 -0.49 8.79
CA LEU A 91 18.83 0.31 9.28
C LEU A 91 19.40 1.17 8.16
N PHE A 92 19.55 2.46 8.40
CA PHE A 92 20.17 3.39 7.44
C PHE A 92 21.62 3.66 7.85
N THR A 93 22.58 3.15 7.07
CA THR A 93 24.02 3.38 7.30
C THR A 93 24.47 4.78 6.91
N ASP A 94 23.72 5.45 6.04
CA ASP A 94 24.05 6.75 5.45
C ASP A 94 22.91 7.75 5.68
N PHE A 95 22.71 8.13 6.95
CA PHE A 95 21.74 9.15 7.35
C PHE A 95 22.45 10.43 7.80
N TYR A 96 22.17 11.55 7.14
CA TYR A 96 22.79 12.83 7.43
C TYR A 96 21.77 13.82 7.98
N ALA A 97 22.11 14.46 9.10
CA ALA A 97 21.39 15.63 9.57
C ALA A 97 21.58 16.80 8.58
N ALA A 98 20.55 17.63 8.41
CA ALA A 98 20.65 18.81 7.55
C ALA A 98 21.74 19.81 8.01
N THR A 99 22.15 19.71 9.28
CA THR A 99 23.20 20.50 9.92
C THR A 99 23.62 19.82 11.22
N ALA A 100 24.87 20.03 11.64
CA ALA A 100 25.43 19.50 12.89
C ALA A 100 24.96 20.24 14.16
N MET A 101 23.94 21.10 14.06
CA MET A 101 23.43 21.92 15.15
C MET A 101 21.99 21.52 15.51
N CYS A 102 21.70 21.36 16.80
CA CYS A 102 20.44 20.78 17.29
C CYS A 102 19.18 21.55 16.86
N THR A 103 19.14 22.88 17.07
CA THR A 103 18.00 23.73 16.71
C THR A 103 17.71 23.74 15.21
N PRO A 104 18.67 24.06 14.32
CA PRO A 104 18.40 24.08 12.90
C PRO A 104 18.20 22.67 12.30
N SER A 105 18.75 21.61 12.91
CA SER A 105 18.46 20.23 12.48
C SER A 105 17.00 19.84 12.79
N ARG A 106 16.53 20.08 14.02
CA ARG A 106 15.11 19.85 14.39
C ARG A 106 14.17 20.68 13.53
N ALA A 107 14.51 21.94 13.28
CA ALA A 107 13.70 22.80 12.43
C ALA A 107 13.61 22.27 10.99
N ALA A 108 14.72 21.78 10.44
CA ALA A 108 14.72 21.17 9.12
C ALA A 108 13.86 19.89 9.06
N LEU A 109 13.92 19.05 10.10
CA LEU A 109 13.09 17.84 10.22
C LEU A 109 11.60 18.17 10.27
N LEU A 110 11.20 19.16 11.09
CA LEU A 110 9.79 19.52 11.28
C LEU A 110 9.19 20.28 10.08
N THR A 111 10.01 21.04 9.36
CA THR A 111 9.54 21.86 8.22
C THR A 111 9.76 21.20 6.86
N GLY A 112 10.54 20.11 6.80
CA GLY A 112 10.98 19.51 5.54
C GLY A 112 11.84 20.43 4.67
N CYS A 113 12.40 21.49 5.26
CA CYS A 113 13.13 22.53 4.54
C CYS A 113 14.58 22.60 5.01
N TYR A 114 15.51 22.85 4.09
CA TYR A 114 16.90 23.12 4.47
C TYR A 114 16.99 24.32 5.43
N PRO A 115 17.88 24.30 6.43
CA PRO A 115 18.06 25.40 7.39
C PRO A 115 18.21 26.78 6.73
N LYS A 116 18.87 26.83 5.57
CA LYS A 116 19.04 28.06 4.78
C LYS A 116 17.71 28.68 4.33
N ARG A 117 16.73 27.86 3.97
CA ARG A 117 15.41 28.29 3.49
C ARG A 117 14.57 28.89 4.62
N ILE A 118 14.75 28.41 5.85
CA ILE A 118 14.01 28.85 7.05
C ILE A 118 14.78 29.89 7.87
N GLY A 119 15.79 30.55 7.28
CA GLY A 119 16.54 31.63 7.92
C GLY A 119 17.55 31.19 8.97
N MET A 120 17.82 29.89 9.10
CA MET A 120 18.75 29.33 10.10
C MET A 120 20.12 28.97 9.50
N SER A 121 20.65 29.84 8.65
CA SER A 121 21.93 29.61 7.96
C SER A 121 23.15 29.81 8.87
N TYR A 122 23.04 30.65 9.90
CA TYR A 122 24.16 31.08 10.73
C TYR A 122 23.72 31.17 12.20
N PHE A 123 24.23 30.30 13.05
CA PHE A 123 24.04 30.42 14.51
C PHE A 123 25.01 31.43 15.16
N THR A 124 25.93 32.03 14.38
CA THR A 124 27.10 32.77 14.87
C THR A 124 26.96 34.31 14.97
N ASN A 125 25.75 34.89 15.07
CA ASN A 125 25.60 36.36 15.15
C ASN A 125 24.92 36.91 16.41
N ARG A 126 24.84 36.14 17.50
CA ARG A 126 24.32 36.61 18.80
C ARG A 126 25.38 36.93 19.85
N ILE A 127 26.67 37.03 19.47
CA ILE A 127 27.74 37.52 20.36
C ILE A 127 28.11 38.99 20.05
N ASN A 128 27.86 39.50 18.83
CA ASN A 128 28.27 40.88 18.47
C ASN A 128 27.15 41.93 18.59
N HIS A 129 25.87 41.55 18.64
CA HIS A 129 24.76 42.54 18.63
C HIS A 129 24.33 43.03 20.04
N VAL A 130 24.94 42.52 21.11
CA VAL A 130 24.69 43.04 22.49
C VAL A 130 25.85 43.94 22.97
N LEU A 131 26.97 44.00 22.26
CA LEU A 131 28.14 44.80 22.65
C LEU A 131 28.38 46.07 21.81
N LEU A 132 27.45 46.44 20.91
CA LEU A 132 27.56 47.67 20.09
C LEU A 132 26.39 48.65 20.27
N HIS A 133 25.61 48.50 21.34
CA HIS A 133 24.62 49.48 21.79
C HIS A 133 24.86 49.85 23.26
N GLY A 134 26.07 50.34 23.54
CA GLY A 134 26.46 51.02 24.77
C GLY A 134 27.34 52.21 24.41
#